data_AF-A0A1E3Q792-F1
#
_entry.id   AF-A0A1E3Q792-F1
#
_cell.length_a   1.000
_cell.length_b   1.000
_cell.length_c   1.000
_cell.angle_alpha   90.00
_cell.angle_beta   90.00
_cell.angle_gamma   90.00
#
_symmetry.space_group_name_H-M   'P 1'
#
loop_
_entity.id
_entity.type
_entity.pdbx_description
1 polymer ?
#
loop_
_entity_poly.entity_id
_entity_poly.type
_entity_poly.pdbx_seq_one_letter_code
_entity_poly.pdbx_strand_id
1 'polypeptide(L)'
;MAAARTTTPDLVAEAGLAPAPATEYIAREKFNRRFTLPATDAHDELTMTYAVRGVDSDTAPTVLFIGGMFGGRLLASMTDHVGQSLGMRIVVIDR
;
A
#
# COMPACT_ATOMS: atom_id res chain seq x y z
N MET A 1 -15.84 25.27 -8.46
CA MET A 1 -15.87 25.15 -6.99
C MET A 1 -15.97 23.65 -6.68
N ALA A 2 -14.88 23.00 -6.28
CA ALA A 2 -14.86 21.54 -6.08
C ALA A 2 -15.37 21.22 -4.67
N ALA A 3 -16.41 20.40 -4.56
CA ALA A 3 -16.87 19.88 -3.28
C ALA A 3 -15.73 19.06 -2.65
N ALA A 4 -15.34 19.40 -1.43
CA ALA A 4 -14.35 18.63 -0.67
C ALA A 4 -14.89 17.19 -0.53
N ARG A 5 -14.14 16.20 -1.03
CA ARG A 5 -14.51 14.78 -0.85
C ARG A 5 -14.30 14.42 0.61
N THR A 6 -15.39 14.30 1.37
CA THR A 6 -15.39 13.72 2.70
C THR A 6 -14.84 12.31 2.61
N THR A 7 -13.76 12.03 3.33
CA THR A 7 -13.14 10.71 3.35
C THR A 7 -13.75 9.89 4.49
N THR A 8 -13.68 8.56 4.41
CA THR A 8 -14.13 7.66 5.49
C THR A 8 -13.50 8.00 6.86
N PRO A 9 -12.21 8.37 6.97
CA PRO A 9 -11.64 8.92 8.21
C PRO A 9 -12.43 10.12 8.78
N ASP A 10 -12.86 11.04 7.93
CA ASP A 10 -13.59 12.25 8.36
C ASP A 10 -14.95 11.88 8.96
N LEU A 11 -15.64 10.92 8.35
CA LEU A 11 -16.92 10.39 8.86
C LEU A 11 -16.76 9.65 10.19
N VAL A 12 -15.66 8.94 10.39
CA VAL A 12 -15.35 8.21 11.64
C VAL A 12 -15.02 9.20 12.77
N ALA A 13 -14.30 10.26 12.45
CA ALA A 13 -13.99 11.36 13.38
C ALA A 13 -15.24 12.16 13.78
N GLU A 14 -16.09 12.52 12.81
CA GLU A 14 -17.38 13.20 13.06
C GLU A 14 -18.32 12.35 13.93
N ALA A 15 -18.28 11.02 13.79
CA ALA A 15 -19.08 10.09 14.58
C ALA A 15 -18.50 9.78 15.98
N GLY A 16 -17.32 10.31 16.32
CA GLY A 16 -16.65 10.03 17.60
C GLY A 16 -16.29 8.55 17.81
N LEU A 17 -16.21 7.77 16.73
CA LEU A 17 -15.93 6.33 16.80
C LEU A 17 -14.41 6.12 16.68
N ALA A 18 -13.84 5.30 17.56
CA ALA A 18 -12.46 4.88 17.38
C ALA A 18 -12.33 4.10 16.05
N PRO A 19 -11.25 4.29 15.27
CA PRO A 19 -11.02 3.51 14.06
C PRO A 19 -10.96 2.02 14.39
N ALA A 20 -11.57 1.19 13.54
CA ALA A 20 -11.50 -0.25 13.69
C ALA A 20 -10.03 -0.73 13.61
N PRO A 21 -9.61 -1.79 14.32
CA PRO A 21 -8.24 -2.30 14.28
C PRO A 21 -7.73 -2.62 12.85
N ALA A 22 -8.64 -3.04 11.97
CA ALA A 22 -8.34 -3.27 10.56
C ALA A 22 -7.95 -1.98 9.81
N THR A 23 -8.58 -0.86 10.14
CA THR A 23 -8.27 0.46 9.56
C THR A 23 -6.86 0.89 9.93
N GLU A 24 -6.50 0.82 11.21
CA GLU A 24 -5.15 1.13 11.68
C GLU A 24 -4.11 0.20 11.06
N TYR A 25 -4.44 -1.08 10.92
CA TYR A 25 -3.56 -2.08 10.32
C TYR A 25 -3.27 -1.77 8.84
N ILE A 26 -4.30 -1.50 8.04
CA ILE A 26 -4.15 -1.21 6.61
C ILE A 26 -3.55 0.19 6.40
N ALA A 27 -3.73 1.12 7.33
CA ALA A 27 -3.15 2.47 7.27
C ALA A 27 -1.63 2.50 7.49
N ARG A 28 -1.00 1.40 7.88
CA ARG A 28 0.46 1.32 8.05
C ARG A 28 1.17 1.75 6.77
N GLU A 29 2.23 2.55 6.93
CA GLU A 29 2.97 3.16 5.81
C GLU A 29 3.45 2.12 4.80
N LYS A 30 3.95 0.97 5.28
CA LYS A 30 4.41 -0.13 4.43
C LYS A 30 3.37 -0.64 3.44
N PHE A 31 2.07 -0.43 3.64
CA PHE A 31 1.02 -0.82 2.69
C PHE A 31 0.60 0.30 1.74
N ASN A 32 1.11 1.53 1.90
CA ASN A 32 0.63 2.72 1.18
C ASN A 32 1.77 3.61 0.66
N ARG A 33 2.92 3.01 0.32
CA ARG A 33 4.08 3.76 -0.17
C ARG A 33 3.87 4.25 -1.59
N ARG A 34 4.62 5.28 -1.94
CA ARG A 34 4.64 5.90 -3.28
C ARG A 34 6.07 6.02 -3.77
N PHE A 35 6.23 5.85 -5.07
CA PHE A 35 7.47 6.08 -5.76
C PHE A 35 7.15 6.75 -7.09
N THR A 36 7.96 7.74 -7.45
CA THR A 36 7.75 8.55 -8.65
C THR A 36 8.94 8.33 -9.57
N LEU A 37 8.66 7.75 -10.74
CA LEU A 37 9.61 7.64 -11.82
C LEU A 37 9.68 8.99 -12.56
N PRO A 38 10.88 9.55 -12.78
CA PRO A 38 11.02 10.80 -13.50
C PRO A 38 10.53 10.67 -14.95
N ALA A 39 10.14 11.79 -15.53
CA ALA A 39 9.83 11.86 -16.96
C ALA A 39 11.05 11.47 -17.81
N THR A 40 10.78 10.90 -18.98
CA THR A 40 11.75 10.63 -20.04
C THR A 40 11.24 11.21 -21.36
N ASP A 41 12.05 11.19 -22.41
CA ASP A 41 11.62 11.62 -23.75
C ASP A 41 10.44 10.79 -24.31
N ALA A 42 10.19 9.60 -23.73
CA ALA A 42 9.15 8.67 -24.18
C ALA A 42 7.88 8.69 -23.32
N HIS A 43 7.91 9.26 -22.11
CA HIS A 43 6.77 9.27 -21.18
C HIS A 43 6.94 10.31 -20.09
N ASP A 44 5.82 10.91 -19.68
CA ASP A 44 5.77 11.82 -18.55
C ASP A 44 6.14 11.12 -17.23
N GLU A 45 6.28 11.93 -16.18
CA GLU A 45 6.49 11.45 -14.81
C GLU A 45 5.39 10.46 -14.41
N LEU A 46 5.80 9.32 -13.82
CA LEU A 46 4.88 8.27 -13.42
C LEU A 46 4.97 8.01 -11.92
N THR A 47 3.92 8.42 -11.20
CA THR A 47 3.76 8.07 -9.79
C THR A 47 3.06 6.73 -9.65
N MET A 48 3.70 5.79 -8.96
CA MET A 48 3.18 4.47 -8.63
C MET A 48 3.08 4.27 -7.13
N THR A 49 2.05 3.57 -6.70
CA THR A 49 1.88 3.13 -5.32
C THR A 49 2.30 1.68 -5.18
N TYR A 50 2.85 1.35 -4.02
CA TYR A 50 3.25 -0.02 -3.72
C TYR A 50 3.10 -0.33 -2.24
N ALA A 51 3.02 -1.62 -1.94
CA ALA A 51 3.05 -2.16 -0.59
C ALA A 51 4.22 -3.11 -0.42
N VAL A 52 4.65 -3.24 0.83
CA VAL A 52 5.55 -4.28 1.31
C VAL A 52 4.75 -5.23 2.19
N ARG A 53 4.71 -6.49 1.79
CA ARG A 53 4.21 -7.63 2.57
C ARG A 53 5.41 -8.32 3.23
N GLY A 54 5.24 -8.73 4.48
CA GLY A 54 6.27 -9.38 5.28
C GLY A 54 7.26 -8.40 5.92
N VAL A 55 8.49 -8.83 6.13
CA VAL A 55 9.49 -7.99 6.80
C VAL A 55 9.85 -6.79 5.93
N ASP A 56 9.89 -5.62 6.55
CA ASP A 56 10.25 -4.37 5.87
C ASP A 56 11.74 -4.11 6.08
N SER A 57 12.55 -4.90 5.37
CA SER A 57 14.01 -4.87 5.45
C SER A 57 14.59 -4.96 4.04
N ASP A 58 15.63 -4.19 3.77
CA ASP A 58 16.39 -4.21 2.52
C ASP A 58 17.35 -5.41 2.40
N THR A 59 17.64 -6.07 3.52
CA THR A 59 18.49 -7.27 3.59
C THR A 59 17.70 -8.58 3.49
N ALA A 60 16.38 -8.52 3.54
CA ALA A 60 15.54 -9.71 3.46
C ALA A 60 15.43 -10.26 2.03
N PRO A 61 15.31 -11.59 1.85
CA PRO A 61 14.96 -12.18 0.56
C PRO A 61 13.73 -11.50 -0.02
N THR A 62 13.88 -10.89 -1.20
CA THR A 62 12.87 -10.00 -1.78
C THR A 62 12.24 -10.60 -3.03
N VAL A 63 10.91 -10.62 -3.06
CA VAL A 63 10.10 -11.00 -4.22
C VAL A 63 9.34 -9.78 -4.74
N LEU A 64 9.43 -9.52 -6.04
CA LEU A 64 8.54 -8.60 -6.72
C LEU A 64 7.29 -9.34 -7.19
N PHE A 65 6.12 -8.97 -6.68
CA PHE A 65 4.85 -9.52 -7.09
C PHE A 65 4.16 -8.56 -8.07
N ILE A 66 4.07 -8.99 -9.33
CA ILE A 66 3.37 -8.28 -10.39
C ILE A 66 1.99 -8.93 -10.53
N GLY A 67 0.99 -8.35 -9.87
CA GLY A 67 -0.35 -8.89 -9.84
C GLY A 67 -1.11 -8.72 -11.16
N GLY A 68 -1.98 -9.68 -11.47
CA GLY A 68 -2.89 -9.61 -12.63
C GLY A 68 -4.04 -8.62 -12.44
N MET A 69 -5.21 -8.93 -13.00
CA MET A 69 -6.43 -8.15 -12.72
C MET A 69 -6.76 -8.23 -11.22
N PHE A 70 -7.03 -7.09 -10.59
CA PHE A 70 -7.25 -6.95 -9.14
C PHE A 70 -6.03 -7.26 -8.24
N GLY A 71 -4.85 -7.40 -8.83
CA GLY A 71 -3.61 -7.75 -8.16
C GLY A 71 -2.86 -6.59 -7.50
N GLY A 72 -3.57 -5.67 -6.82
CA GLY A 72 -2.98 -4.45 -6.26
C GLY A 72 -2.45 -4.58 -4.83
N ARG A 73 -1.97 -3.47 -4.28
CA ARG A 73 -1.30 -3.36 -2.98
C ARG A 73 -2.14 -3.86 -1.80
N LEU A 74 -3.47 -3.86 -1.90
CA LEU A 74 -4.35 -4.38 -0.85
C LEU A 74 -4.13 -5.88 -0.59
N LEU A 75 -3.65 -6.65 -1.57
CA LEU A 75 -3.32 -8.07 -1.36
C LEU A 75 -2.16 -8.27 -0.38
N ALA A 76 -1.28 -7.27 -0.24
CA ALA A 76 -0.17 -7.31 0.69
C ALA A 76 -0.65 -7.41 2.15
N SER A 77 -1.74 -6.71 2.51
CA SER A 77 -2.24 -6.70 3.88
C SER A 77 -2.92 -8.02 4.26
N MET A 78 -3.61 -8.68 3.32
CA MET A 78 -4.31 -9.95 3.57
C MET A 78 -3.34 -11.10 3.91
N THR A 79 -2.10 -10.99 3.47
CA THR A 79 -1.13 -12.09 3.53
C THR A 79 0.21 -11.69 4.17
N ASP A 80 0.27 -10.51 4.80
CA ASP A 80 1.45 -9.95 5.47
C ASP A 80 2.06 -10.92 6.47
N HIS A 81 1.22 -11.55 7.30
CA HIS A 81 1.63 -12.48 8.35
C HIS A 81 2.48 -13.64 7.80
N VAL A 82 2.16 -14.16 6.61
CA VAL A 82 2.95 -15.22 5.98
C VAL A 82 4.35 -14.71 5.63
N GLY A 83 4.46 -13.50 5.06
CA GLY A 83 5.76 -12.89 4.78
C GLY A 83 6.58 -12.63 6.04
N GLN A 84 5.92 -12.22 7.13
CA GLN A 84 6.56 -12.05 8.45
C GLN A 84 7.11 -13.39 8.95
N SER A 85 6.29 -14.45 8.90
CA SER A 85 6.66 -15.78 9.40
C SER A 85 7.84 -16.40 8.64
N LEU A 86 8.00 -16.06 7.36
CA LEU A 86 9.07 -16.56 6.50
C LEU A 86 10.29 -15.65 6.47
N GLY A 87 10.26 -14.49 7.14
CA GLY A 87 11.34 -13.50 7.06
C GLY A 87 11.55 -12.94 5.66
N MET A 88 10.49 -12.92 4.84
CA MET A 88 10.55 -12.49 3.44
C MET A 88 9.98 -11.09 3.25
N ARG A 89 10.57 -10.35 2.30
CA ARG A 89 10.04 -9.09 1.80
C ARG A 89 9.34 -9.34 0.47
N ILE A 90 8.09 -8.93 0.34
CA ILE A 90 7.34 -9.05 -0.91
C ILE A 90 6.83 -7.67 -1.30
N VAL A 91 7.30 -7.15 -2.44
CA VAL A 91 6.88 -5.84 -2.96
C VAL A 91 5.72 -6.06 -3.94
N VAL A 92 4.59 -5.41 -3.67
CA VAL A 92 3.37 -5.47 -4.48
C VAL A 92 3.13 -4.08 -5.06
N ILE A 93 3.17 -3.96 -6.39
CA ILE A 93 3.01 -2.67 -7.08
C ILE A 93 1.59 -2.57 -7.65
N ASP A 94 0.98 -1.40 -7.55
CA ASP A 94 -0.26 -1.11 -8.26
C ASP A 94 -0.01 -0.86 -9.75
N ARG A 95 -0.92 -1.35 -10.60
CA ARG A 95 -0.88 -1.12 -12.05
C ARG A 95 -1.59 0.16 -12.44
#